data_AF-A0A2U9BZ90-F1
#
_entry.id   AF-A0A2U9BZ90-F1
#
_cell.length_a   1.000
_cell.length_b   1.000
_cell.length_c   1.000
_cell.angle_alpha   90.00
_cell.angle_beta   90.00
_cell.angle_gamma   90.00
#
_symmetry.space_group_name_H-M   'P 1'
#
loop_
_entity.id
_entity.type
_entity.pdbx_description
1 polymer ?
#
loop_
_entity_poly.entity_id
_entity_poly.type
_entity_poly.pdbx_seq_one_letter_code
_entity_poly.pdbx_strand_id
1 'polypeptide(L)'
;MYKIIMRLRTNKDHFPSTYAEAQCLCSGCILVQGNNPPTESHDYVSVPIRQSRVFLRRELCSDGEQYHLKPVTVDVVVGCTCARYRPRAS
;
A
#
# COMPACT_ATOMS: atom_id res chain seq x y z
N MET A 1 -15.62 -8.53 2.44
CA MET A 1 -14.25 -8.72 2.97
C MET A 1 -13.24 -8.55 1.84
N TYR A 2 -12.01 -8.17 2.15
CA TYR A 2 -10.89 -8.11 1.20
C TYR A 2 -9.83 -9.12 1.61
N LYS A 3 -8.98 -9.54 0.66
CA LYS A 3 -7.87 -10.46 0.91
C LYS A 3 -6.56 -9.72 0.68
N ILE A 4 -5.68 -9.70 1.69
CA ILE A 4 -4.39 -9.01 1.63
C ILE A 4 -3.22 -9.90 2.02
N ILE A 5 -2.04 -9.52 1.54
CA ILE A 5 -0.75 -9.99 2.06
C ILE A 5 0.14 -8.77 2.33
N MET A 6 0.95 -8.82 3.38
CA MET A 6 1.98 -7.82 3.64
C MET A 6 3.29 -8.25 2.96
N ARG A 7 3.88 -7.35 2.18
CA ARG A 7 5.19 -7.54 1.55
C ARG A 7 6.16 -6.52 2.11
N LEU A 8 7.36 -6.98 2.46
CA LEU A 8 8.44 -6.09 2.85
C LEU A 8 9.00 -5.39 1.61
N ARG A 9 9.29 -4.10 1.76
CA ARG A 9 9.92 -3.25 0.76
C ARG A 9 11.15 -2.67 1.40
N THR A 10 12.28 -2.73 0.70
CA THR A 10 13.55 -2.23 1.20
C THR A 10 14.09 -1.16 0.27
N ASN A 11 14.37 0.00 0.83
CA ASN A 11 15.09 1.10 0.20
C ASN A 11 16.30 1.44 1.07
N LYS A 12 17.51 1.08 0.62
CA LYS A 12 18.74 1.18 1.41
C LYS A 12 19.12 2.62 1.75
N ASP A 13 18.67 3.57 0.94
CA ASP A 13 18.97 4.99 1.13
C ASP A 13 17.96 5.67 2.05
N HIS A 14 16.95 4.96 2.55
CA HIS A 14 15.92 5.52 3.41
C HIS A 14 16.05 5.04 4.85
N PHE A 15 15.55 5.86 5.78
CA PHE A 15 15.24 5.46 7.14
C PHE A 15 13.74 5.70 7.41
N PRO A 16 12.98 4.68 7.88
CA PRO A 16 13.40 3.28 7.98
C PRO A 16 13.71 2.69 6.59
N SER A 17 14.72 1.82 6.52
CA SER A 17 15.17 1.24 5.25
C SER A 17 14.26 0.12 4.76
N THR A 18 13.51 -0.51 5.65
CA THR A 18 12.54 -1.55 5.32
C THR A 18 11.21 -1.23 5.95
N TYR A 19 10.13 -1.40 5.19
CA TYR A 19 8.76 -1.18 5.64
C TYR A 19 7.82 -2.19 4.98
N ALA A 20 6.61 -2.35 5.53
CA ALA A 20 5.62 -3.28 5.01
C ALA A 20 4.58 -2.55 4.16
N GLU A 21 4.27 -3.10 2.98
CA GLU A 21 3.15 -2.67 2.12
C GLU A 21 2.13 -3.80 2.00
N ALA A 22 0.84 -3.44 2.10
CA ALA A 22 -0.24 -4.35 1.79
C ALA A 22 -0.41 -4.50 0.28
N GLN A 23 -0.73 -5.70 -0.16
CA GLN A 23 -1.15 -6.00 -1.53
C GLN A 23 -2.53 -6.65 -1.52
N CYS A 24 -3.45 -6.10 -2.31
CA CYS A 24 -4.76 -6.70 -2.56
C CYS A 24 -4.58 -7.93 -3.46
N LEU A 25 -5.11 -9.09 -3.04
CA LEU A 25 -4.94 -10.36 -3.74
C LEU A 25 -6.07 -10.65 -4.75
N CYS A 26 -7.17 -9.93 -4.66
CA CYS A 26 -8.37 -10.08 -5.48
C CYS A 26 -8.67 -8.76 -6.19
N SER A 27 -9.29 -8.83 -7.37
CA SER A 27 -9.85 -7.65 -8.05
C SER A 27 -11.21 -7.28 -7.48
N GLY A 28 -12.00 -8.29 -7.14
CA GLY A 28 -13.28 -8.17 -6.45
C GLY A 28 -13.13 -8.27 -4.93
N CYS A 29 -14.27 -8.38 -4.26
CA CYS A 29 -14.35 -8.53 -2.81
C CYS A 29 -14.98 -9.85 -2.42
N ILE A 30 -14.46 -10.45 -1.35
CA ILE A 30 -14.98 -11.69 -0.78
C ILE A 30 -16.28 -11.40 -0.02
N LEU A 31 -17.39 -11.95 -0.48
CA LEU A 31 -18.68 -11.92 0.20
C LEU A 31 -18.90 -13.22 0.96
N VAL A 32 -19.49 -13.10 2.15
CA VAL A 32 -19.96 -14.22 2.96
C VAL A 32 -21.47 -14.10 3.02
N GLN A 33 -22.18 -15.08 2.47
CA GLN A 33 -23.64 -15.07 2.37
C GLN A 33 -24.21 -16.29 3.11
N GLY A 34 -24.74 -16.08 4.31
CA GLY A 34 -25.26 -17.17 5.15
C GLY A 34 -24.21 -18.25 5.40
N ASN A 35 -24.59 -19.50 5.15
CA ASN A 35 -23.72 -20.67 5.34
C ASN A 35 -22.96 -21.08 4.07
N ASN A 36 -23.01 -20.28 3.01
CA ASN A 36 -22.28 -20.59 1.78
C ASN A 36 -20.77 -20.31 1.94
N PRO A 37 -19.91 -21.04 1.20
CA PRO A 37 -18.49 -20.71 1.14
C PRO A 37 -18.25 -19.25 0.72
N PRO A 38 -17.20 -18.59 1.23
CA PRO A 38 -16.85 -17.24 0.80
C PRO A 38 -16.57 -17.20 -0.70
N THR A 39 -17.19 -16.26 -1.42
CA THR A 39 -17.06 -16.10 -2.88
C THR A 39 -16.61 -14.70 -3.24
N GLU A 40 -15.82 -14.56 -4.29
CA GLU A 40 -15.41 -13.25 -4.82
C GLU A 40 -16.54 -12.66 -5.69
N SER A 41 -17.08 -11.51 -5.28
CA SER A 41 -17.99 -10.68 -6.07
C SER A 41 -17.23 -9.54 -6.73
N HIS A 42 -17.62 -9.24 -7.97
CA HIS A 42 -17.07 -8.16 -8.78
C HIS A 42 -17.97 -6.91 -8.79
N ASP A 43 -19.08 -6.92 -8.02
CA ASP A 43 -19.93 -5.74 -7.80
C ASP A 43 -19.23 -4.68 -6.92
N TYR A 44 -18.18 -5.13 -6.23
CA TYR A 44 -17.29 -4.34 -5.41
C TYR A 44 -15.85 -4.56 -5.89
N VAL A 45 -15.05 -3.52 -5.84
CA VAL A 45 -13.64 -3.56 -6.23
C VAL A 45 -12.78 -3.51 -4.97
N SER A 46 -11.82 -4.43 -4.87
CA SER A 46 -10.79 -4.32 -3.82
C SER A 46 -9.78 -3.26 -4.24
N VAL A 47 -9.72 -2.18 -3.47
CA VAL A 47 -8.86 -1.02 -3.77
C VAL A 47 -7.81 -0.84 -2.67
N PRO A 48 -6.56 -0.51 -3.03
CA PRO A 48 -5.50 -0.24 -2.05
C PRO A 48 -5.75 1.08 -1.32
N ILE A 49 -5.59 1.08 0.00
CA ILE A 49 -5.57 2.28 0.82
C ILE A 49 -4.13 2.79 0.88
N ARG A 50 -3.92 4.01 0.38
CA ARG A 50 -2.62 4.68 0.39
C ARG A 50 -2.56 5.69 1.53
N GLN A 51 -1.44 5.71 2.23
CA GLN A 51 -1.14 6.72 3.25
C GLN A 51 0.23 7.33 2.95
N SER A 52 0.28 8.65 2.88
CA SER A 52 1.53 9.38 2.75
C SER A 52 2.30 9.30 4.06
N ARG A 53 3.54 8.81 4.01
CA ARG A 53 4.43 8.68 5.17
C ARG A 53 5.75 9.37 4.91
N VAL A 54 6.34 9.92 5.96
CA VAL A 54 7.64 10.59 5.88
C VAL A 54 8.74 9.57 6.14
N PHE A 55 9.71 9.53 5.24
CA PHE A 55 10.97 8.79 5.36
C PHE A 55 12.13 9.79 5.30
N LEU A 56 13.30 9.38 5.78
CA LEU A 56 14.52 10.17 5.68
C LEU A 56 15.42 9.55 4.61
N ARG A 57 15.70 10.27 3.53
CA ARG A 57 16.63 9.85 2.47
C ARG A 57 18.05 10.34 2.77
N ARG A 58 19.03 9.45 2.68
CA ARG A 58 20.46 9.77 2.73
C ARG A 58 20.87 10.44 1.42
N GLU A 59 21.45 11.63 1.50
CA GLU A 59 22.05 12.35 0.38
C GLU A 59 23.51 12.65 0.71
N LEU A 60 24.42 12.29 -0.20
CA LEU A 60 25.84 12.53 -0.03
C LEU A 60 26.11 14.04 -0.06
N CYS A 61 26.91 14.52 0.89
CA CYS A 61 27.38 15.90 0.91
C CYS A 61 28.43 16.13 -0.19
N SER A 62 28.69 17.39 -0.52
CA SER A 62 29.68 17.77 -1.55
C SER A 62 31.12 17.31 -1.22
N ASP A 63 31.39 17.01 0.05
CA ASP A 63 32.68 16.49 0.52
C ASP A 63 32.89 14.99 0.18
N GLY A 64 31.84 14.27 -0.20
CA GLY A 64 31.90 12.85 -0.56
C GLY A 64 32.05 11.89 0.62
N GLU A 65 32.14 12.39 1.85
CA GLU A 65 32.38 11.59 3.06
C GLU A 65 31.17 11.56 4.00
N GLN A 66 30.41 12.66 4.02
CA GLN A 66 29.27 12.81 4.93
C GLN A 66 27.95 12.66 4.19
N TYR A 67 26.90 12.35 4.95
CA TYR A 67 25.53 12.31 4.45
C TYR A 67 24.67 13.23 5.28
N HIS A 68 23.73 13.92 4.61
CA HIS A 68 22.61 14.56 5.28
C HIS A 68 21.31 13.79 5.02
N LEU A 69 20.35 13.95 5.93
CA LEU A 69 19.07 13.29 5.86
C LEU A 69 18.01 14.26 5.38
N LYS A 70 17.38 13.94 4.25
CA LYS A 70 16.30 14.74 3.67
C LYS A 70 14.95 14.07 3.90
N PRO A 71 13.96 14.75 4.49
CA PRO A 71 12.60 14.24 4.55
C PRO A 71 12.02 14.05 3.15
N VAL A 72 11.47 12.88 2.87
CA VAL A 72 10.77 12.56 1.63
C VAL A 72 9.44 11.88 1.95
N THR A 73 8.42 12.23 1.19
CA THR A 73 7.08 11.64 1.33
C THR A 73 6.97 10.43 0.41
N VAL A 74 6.55 9.30 0.97
CA VAL A 74 6.34 8.04 0.25
C VAL A 74 4.89 7.59 0.47
N ASP A 75 4.18 7.28 -0.61
CA ASP A 75 2.83 6.73 -0.53
C ASP A 75 2.88 5.22 -0.29
N VAL A 76 2.59 4.82 0.94
CA VAL A 76 2.62 3.43 1.39
C VAL A 76 1.22 2.84 1.29
N VAL A 77 1.09 1.68 0.67
CA VAL A 77 -0.17 0.92 0.72
C VAL A 77 -0.27 0.25 2.09
N VAL A 78 -1.19 0.73 2.93
CA VAL A 78 -1.33 0.27 4.33
C VAL A 78 -2.39 -0.82 4.50
N GLY A 79 -3.24 -1.00 3.51
CA GLY A 79 -4.31 -1.98 3.51
C GLY A 79 -5.06 -1.99 2.19
N CYS A 80 -6.14 -2.76 2.14
CA CYS A 80 -7.12 -2.71 1.06
C CYS A 80 -8.51 -2.52 1.65
N THR A 81 -9.41 -1.94 0.89
CA THR A 81 -10.83 -1.83 1.24
C THR A 81 -11.70 -2.30 0.08
N CYS A 82 -12.97 -2.54 0.37
CA CYS A 82 -13.98 -2.88 -0.62
C CYS A 82 -14.79 -1.64 -0.95
N ALA A 83 -14.64 -1.13 -2.16
CA ALA A 83 -15.37 0.02 -2.65
C ALA A 83 -16.45 -0.45 -3.63
N ARG A 84 -17.65 0.13 -3.51
CA ARG A 84 -18.68 -0.04 -4.53
C ARG A 84 -18.23 0.70 -5.79
N TYR A 85 -18.28 0.03 -6.94
CA TYR A 85 -17.98 0.68 -8.21
C TYR A 85 -18.92 1.86 -8.42
N ARG A 86 -18.37 3.08 -8.53
CA ARG A 86 -19.09 4.24 -9.03
C ARG A 86 -18.45 4.62 -10.36
N PRO A 87 -19.15 4.45 -11.51
CA PRO A 87 -18.65 4.99 -12.76
C PRO A 87 -18.47 6.50 -12.59
N ARG A 88 -17.34 7.02 -13.06
CA ARG A 88 -17.08 8.46 -13.05
C ARG A 88 -18.14 9.10 -13.96
N ALA A 89 -18.96 10.00 -13.42
CA ALA A 89 -19.84 10.82 -14.26
C ALA A 89 -18.95 11.55 -15.27
N SER A 90 -19.22 11.31 -16.55
CA SER A 90 -18.57 12.00 -17.67
C SER A 90 -19.10 13.42 -17.79
#